data_AF-A0A6B3I1A8-F1
#
_entry.id   AF-A0A6B3I1A8-F1
#
_cell.length_a   1.000
_cell.length_b   1.000
_cell.length_c   1.000
_cell.angle_alpha   90.00
_cell.angle_beta   90.00
_cell.angle_gamma   90.00
#
_symmetry.space_group_name_H-M   'P 1'
#
loop_
_entity.id
_entity.type
_entity.pdbx_description
1 polymer ?
#
loop_
_entity_poly.entity_id
_entity_poly.type
_entity_poly.pdbx_seq_one_letter_code
_entity_poly.pdbx_strand_id
1 'polypeptide(L)'
;MTERVTGSPGRRALLGAAVLSTAALGLTGTAHAAERGRGGHSGGHGSLRDLPVPTVIGHRGASGYRPEHTLGSYQLALDLGAHIVEQDLVPTKDGHLVCRHENDI
;
A
#
# COMPACT_ATOMS: atom_id res chain seq x y z
N MET A 1 -24.69 -47.99 -29.48
CA MET A 1 -25.49 -47.01 -28.70
C MET A 1 -24.59 -45.79 -28.46
N THR A 2 -24.24 -45.10 -29.55
CA THR A 2 -24.76 -43.79 -29.99
C THR A 2 -24.23 -42.64 -29.15
N GLU A 3 -23.38 -41.85 -29.83
CA GLU A 3 -22.71 -40.62 -29.45
C GLU A 3 -23.61 -39.56 -28.80
N ARG A 4 -22.99 -38.60 -28.10
CA ARG A 4 -22.82 -37.24 -28.64
C ARG A 4 -21.76 -36.45 -27.88
N VAL A 5 -20.64 -36.23 -28.57
CA VAL A 5 -19.72 -35.12 -28.34
C VAL A 5 -20.44 -33.84 -28.80
N THR A 6 -20.62 -32.86 -27.93
CA THR A 6 -21.05 -31.51 -28.31
C THR A 6 -19.83 -30.60 -28.33
N GLY A 7 -19.45 -30.18 -29.53
CA GLY A 7 -18.25 -29.40 -29.80
C GLY A 7 -18.32 -27.95 -29.30
N SER A 8 -17.14 -27.43 -28.94
CA SER A 8 -16.81 -26.01 -29.07
C SER A 8 -16.52 -25.71 -30.55
N PRO A 9 -16.86 -24.51 -31.05
CA PRO A 9 -15.76 -23.56 -31.27
C PRO A 9 -16.17 -22.09 -31.09
N GLY A 10 -15.23 -21.28 -30.63
CA GLY A 10 -15.40 -19.82 -30.59
C GLY A 10 -14.13 -19.03 -30.32
N ARG A 11 -12.99 -19.48 -30.87
CA ARG A 11 -11.77 -18.67 -30.96
C ARG A 11 -11.89 -17.75 -32.18
N ARG A 12 -11.79 -16.42 -31.98
CA ARG A 12 -11.07 -15.42 -32.82
C ARG A 12 -11.68 -14.01 -32.74
N ALA A 13 -10.90 -13.06 -32.23
CA ALA A 13 -10.65 -11.74 -32.82
C ALA A 13 -9.45 -11.12 -32.06
N LEU A 14 -8.23 -11.27 -32.57
CA LEU A 14 -7.51 -10.27 -33.39
C LEU A 14 -7.18 -9.02 -32.56
N LEU A 15 -5.95 -8.93 -32.03
CA LEU A 15 -4.83 -8.18 -32.64
C LEU A 15 -5.19 -6.74 -33.00
N GLY A 16 -4.68 -5.79 -32.23
CA GLY A 16 -4.75 -4.37 -32.51
C GLY A 16 -3.56 -3.61 -31.91
N ALA A 17 -2.51 -3.49 -32.71
CA ALA A 17 -1.50 -2.43 -32.74
C ALA A 17 -0.73 -2.05 -31.45
N ALA A 18 0.55 -2.45 -31.43
CA ALA A 18 1.59 -1.66 -30.79
C ALA A 18 1.64 -0.26 -31.44
N VAL A 19 1.60 0.79 -30.62
CA VAL A 19 1.94 2.14 -31.03
C VAL A 19 3.20 2.53 -30.26
N LEU A 20 4.36 2.35 -30.90
CA LEU A 20 5.55 3.12 -30.55
C LEU A 20 5.29 4.55 -31.01
N SER A 21 5.26 5.49 -30.07
CA SER A 21 5.35 6.92 -30.36
C SER A 21 6.52 7.51 -29.58
N THR A 22 7.61 7.69 -30.32
CA THR A 22 8.54 8.82 -30.30
C THR A 22 8.67 9.65 -29.02
N ALA A 23 9.91 9.72 -28.55
CA ALA A 23 10.43 10.66 -27.56
C ALA A 23 9.99 12.12 -27.81
N ALA A 24 9.48 12.76 -26.76
CA ALA A 24 9.48 14.21 -26.64
C ALA A 24 10.57 14.61 -25.64
N LEU A 25 11.71 15.03 -26.16
CA LEU A 25 12.69 15.83 -25.42
C LEU A 25 12.04 17.17 -25.04
N GLY A 26 12.16 17.55 -23.77
CA GLY A 26 12.14 18.95 -23.34
C GLY A 26 10.77 19.56 -23.10
N LEU A 27 10.33 19.54 -21.84
CA LEU A 27 9.60 20.65 -21.24
C LEU A 27 10.12 20.80 -19.81
N THR A 28 10.91 21.85 -19.57
CA THR A 28 11.22 22.35 -18.22
C THR A 28 9.92 22.86 -17.60
N GLY A 29 9.13 21.94 -17.07
CA GLY A 29 7.97 22.28 -16.24
C GLY A 29 8.47 22.65 -14.85
N THR A 30 8.40 23.93 -14.49
CA THR A 30 8.47 24.34 -13.09
C THR A 30 7.32 23.68 -12.36
N ALA A 31 7.60 22.73 -11.47
CA ALA A 31 6.59 22.12 -10.63
C ALA A 31 5.98 23.22 -9.75
N HIS A 32 4.79 23.70 -10.13
CA HIS A 32 3.97 24.49 -9.22
C HIS A 32 3.43 23.54 -8.16
N ALA A 33 3.94 23.68 -6.93
CA ALA A 33 3.28 23.12 -5.77
C ALA A 33 1.90 23.80 -5.68
N ALA A 34 0.88 23.12 -6.20
CA ALA A 34 -0.50 23.52 -5.96
C ALA A 34 -0.68 23.48 -4.43
N GLU A 35 -0.91 24.64 -3.82
CA GLU A 35 -1.40 24.71 -2.44
C GLU A 35 -2.69 23.90 -2.41
N ARG A 36 -2.61 22.66 -1.92
CA ARG A 36 -3.80 21.97 -1.45
C ARG A 36 -4.25 22.83 -0.28
N GLY A 37 -5.32 23.59 -0.50
CA GLY A 37 -6.02 24.30 0.56
C GLY A 37 -6.18 23.38 1.75
N ARG A 38 -6.11 23.94 2.96
CA ARG A 38 -6.39 23.26 4.22
C ARG A 38 -7.86 22.80 4.25
N GLY A 39 -8.20 21.82 3.42
CA GLY A 39 -9.36 20.98 3.59
C GLY A 39 -9.09 20.14 4.82
N GLY A 40 -9.61 20.61 5.95
CA GLY A 40 -9.61 19.85 7.19
C GLY A 40 -10.17 18.47 6.89
N HIS A 41 -9.34 17.45 7.04
CA HIS A 41 -9.82 16.09 7.03
C HIS A 41 -10.61 15.88 8.32
N SER A 42 -11.89 16.23 8.28
CA SER A 42 -12.89 15.73 9.22
C SER A 42 -13.23 14.27 8.89
N GLY A 43 -12.21 13.45 8.62
CA GLY A 43 -12.28 12.00 8.67
C GLY A 43 -11.84 11.62 10.06
N GLY A 44 -12.77 11.65 11.01
CA GLY A 44 -12.49 11.37 12.41
C GLY A 44 -12.06 9.93 12.63
N HIS A 45 -10.78 9.64 12.42
CA HIS A 45 -10.15 8.62 13.26
C HIS A 45 -10.28 9.12 14.70
N GLY A 46 -10.90 8.30 15.56
CA GLY A 46 -11.14 8.65 16.97
C GLY A 46 -9.88 9.22 17.62
N SER A 47 -10.07 10.12 18.58
CA SER A 47 -8.94 10.67 19.32
C SER A 47 -8.15 9.53 19.95
N LEU A 48 -6.83 9.68 20.10
CA LEU A 48 -6.03 8.77 20.94
C LEU A 48 -6.60 8.63 22.36
N ARG A 49 -7.38 9.63 22.81
CA ARG A 49 -8.10 9.64 24.10
C ARG A 49 -9.30 8.70 24.15
N ASP A 50 -9.82 8.27 23.00
CA ASP A 50 -11.01 7.42 22.89
C ASP A 50 -10.65 5.92 22.88
N LEU A 51 -9.37 5.57 22.94
CA LEU A 51 -8.91 4.19 22.91
C LEU A 51 -9.14 3.48 24.25
N PRO A 52 -9.36 2.15 24.25
CA PRO A 52 -9.53 1.37 25.47
C PRO A 52 -8.32 1.49 26.40
N VAL A 53 -8.57 1.42 27.71
CA VAL A 53 -7.53 1.35 28.75
C VAL A 53 -7.62 -0.02 29.43
N PRO A 54 -6.59 -0.89 29.30
CA PRO A 54 -5.31 -0.65 28.64
C PRO A 54 -5.41 -0.64 27.11
N THR A 55 -4.64 0.24 26.47
CA THR A 55 -4.49 0.24 25.01
C THR A 55 -3.43 -0.79 24.62
N VAL A 56 -3.83 -1.78 23.84
CA VAL A 56 -2.91 -2.74 23.21
C VAL A 56 -2.33 -2.14 21.93
N ILE A 57 -1.00 -2.04 21.86
CA ILE A 57 -0.24 -1.51 20.72
C ILE A 57 0.64 -2.64 20.16
N GLY A 58 0.52 -2.91 18.85
CA GLY A 58 1.37 -3.85 18.14
C GLY A 58 2.73 -3.23 17.84
N HIS A 59 3.71 -3.44 18.73
CA HIS A 59 5.08 -2.94 18.59
C HIS A 59 5.76 -3.54 17.35
N ARG A 60 5.92 -2.70 16.33
CA ARG A 60 6.35 -3.04 14.96
C ARG A 60 5.51 -4.11 14.28
N GLY A 61 4.22 -4.17 14.63
CA GLY A 61 3.31 -5.25 14.29
C GLY A 61 3.34 -6.39 15.33
N ALA A 62 3.16 -7.62 14.85
CA ALA A 62 3.27 -8.84 15.64
C ALA A 62 4.71 -9.39 15.55
N SER A 63 5.69 -8.58 15.94
CA SER A 63 7.14 -8.80 15.77
C SER A 63 7.67 -10.11 16.39
N GLY A 64 7.03 -10.60 17.44
CA GLY A 64 7.34 -11.92 18.03
C GLY A 64 6.88 -13.11 17.18
N TYR A 65 6.04 -12.90 16.17
CA TYR A 65 5.42 -13.96 15.35
C TYR A 65 5.79 -13.87 13.87
N ARG A 66 6.01 -12.66 13.34
CA ARG A 66 6.34 -12.39 11.94
C ARG A 66 7.43 -11.32 11.87
N PRO A 67 8.22 -11.26 10.78
CA PRO A 67 9.21 -10.20 10.61
C PRO A 67 8.59 -8.82 10.81
N GLU A 68 9.19 -8.03 11.70
CA GLU A 68 8.76 -6.67 12.03
C GLU A 68 8.67 -5.76 10.79
N HIS A 69 7.85 -4.71 10.88
CA HIS A 69 7.63 -3.74 9.80
C HIS A 69 7.25 -4.31 8.43
N THR A 70 6.66 -5.51 8.40
CA THR A 70 6.05 -6.07 7.20
C THR A 70 4.53 -5.94 7.23
N LEU A 71 3.90 -5.87 6.05
CA LEU A 71 2.44 -5.92 5.94
C LEU A 71 1.85 -7.16 6.63
N GLY A 72 2.55 -8.30 6.54
CA GLY A 72 2.14 -9.54 7.20
C GLY A 72 2.15 -9.44 8.73
N SER A 73 3.13 -8.75 9.32
CA SER A 73 3.20 -8.51 10.76
C SER A 73 2.14 -7.52 11.23
N TYR A 74 1.88 -6.47 10.45
CA TYR A 74 0.83 -5.49 10.75
C TYR A 74 -0.57 -6.12 10.71
N GLN A 75 -0.87 -6.89 9.66
CA GLN A 75 -2.15 -7.58 9.55
C GLN A 75 -2.37 -8.53 10.74
N LEU A 76 -1.34 -9.32 11.09
CA LEU A 76 -1.45 -10.24 12.21
C LEU A 76 -1.66 -9.50 13.56
N ALA A 77 -1.02 -8.35 13.76
CA ALA A 77 -1.26 -7.55 14.97
C ALA A 77 -2.71 -7.11 15.09
N LEU A 78 -3.32 -6.66 13.98
CA LEU A 78 -4.74 -6.28 13.93
C LEU A 78 -5.65 -7.50 14.16
N ASP A 79 -5.34 -8.64 13.53
CA ASP A 79 -6.08 -9.89 13.71
C ASP A 79 -6.04 -10.39 15.17
N LEU A 80 -4.95 -10.11 15.89
CA LEU A 80 -4.77 -10.41 17.32
C LEU A 80 -5.39 -9.36 18.25
N GLY A 81 -6.01 -8.31 17.73
CA GLY A 81 -6.74 -7.31 18.51
C GLY A 81 -5.90 -6.10 18.96
N ALA A 82 -4.78 -5.81 18.30
CA ALA A 82 -4.11 -4.53 18.53
C ALA A 82 -5.01 -3.36 18.11
N HIS A 83 -5.10 -2.33 18.95
CA HIS A 83 -5.88 -1.12 18.64
C HIS A 83 -5.11 -0.17 17.72
N ILE A 84 -3.77 -0.19 17.85
CA ILE A 84 -2.85 0.58 17.02
C ILE A 84 -1.67 -0.33 16.67
N VAL A 85 -1.10 -0.12 15.49
CA VAL A 85 0.20 -0.69 15.08
C VAL A 85 1.22 0.44 15.14
N GLU A 86 2.38 0.19 15.75
CA GLU A 86 3.48 1.15 15.86
C GLU A 86 4.44 1.04 14.65
N GLN A 87 5.01 2.18 14.23
CA GLN A 87 5.95 2.28 13.10
C GLN A 87 7.19 3.11 13.46
N ASP A 88 8.37 2.53 13.27
CA ASP A 88 9.65 3.23 13.27
C ASP A 88 9.92 3.80 11.87
N LEU A 89 9.94 5.13 11.73
CA LEU A 89 10.11 5.80 10.44
C LEU A 89 11.51 6.36 10.27
N VAL A 90 12.14 6.09 9.14
CA VAL A 90 13.40 6.72 8.72
C VAL A 90 13.31 7.18 7.25
N PRO A 91 13.98 8.29 6.89
CA PRO A 91 14.02 8.76 5.51
C PRO A 91 15.06 8.00 4.67
N THR A 92 14.75 7.76 3.40
CA THR A 92 15.71 7.36 2.37
C THR A 92 16.51 8.56 1.86
N LYS A 93 17.57 8.32 1.07
CA LYS A 93 18.39 9.39 0.46
C LYS A 93 17.60 10.34 -0.43
N ASP A 94 16.57 9.83 -1.10
CA ASP A 94 15.63 10.57 -1.96
C ASP A 94 14.39 11.09 -1.21
N GLY A 95 14.35 10.98 0.12
CA GLY A 95 13.35 11.64 0.97
C GLY A 95 12.05 10.87 1.20
N HIS A 96 11.99 9.58 0.84
CA HIS A 96 10.85 8.72 1.14
C HIS A 96 10.94 8.17 2.57
N LEU A 97 9.82 8.14 3.30
CA LEU A 97 9.76 7.49 4.61
C LEU A 97 9.58 5.99 4.45
N VAL A 98 10.37 5.21 5.16
CA VAL A 98 10.26 3.75 5.23
C VAL A 98 10.13 3.28 6.67
N CYS A 99 9.37 2.21 6.88
CA CYS A 99 9.29 1.55 8.17
C CYS A 99 10.48 0.59 8.32
N ARG A 100 11.38 0.86 9.26
CA ARG A 100 12.45 -0.06 9.65
C ARG A 100 12.96 0.27 11.03
N HIS A 101 13.46 -0.75 11.70
CA HIS A 101 14.22 -0.61 12.91
C HIS A 101 15.72 -0.73 12.62
N GLU A 102 16.54 0.00 13.38
CA GLU A 102 17.98 0.22 13.16
C GLU A 102 18.32 1.13 11.96
N ASN A 103 19.46 1.82 11.98
CA ASN A 103 19.89 2.72 10.90
C ASN A 103 20.93 2.12 9.94
N ASP A 104 21.75 1.17 10.42
CA ASP A 104 22.71 0.44 9.57
C ASP A 104 22.01 -0.74 8.88
N ILE A 105 22.05 -0.77 7.53
CA ILE A 105 21.73 -1.95 6.68
C ILE A 105 22.94 -2.21 5.80
#